data_AF-A0A238DW52-F1
#
_entry.id   AF-A0A238DW52-F1
#
_cell.length_a   1.000
_cell.length_b   1.000
_cell.length_c   1.000
_cell.angle_alpha   90.00
_cell.angle_beta   90.00
_cell.angle_gamma   90.00
#
_symmetry.space_group_name_H-M   'P 1'
#
loop_
_entity.id
_entity.type
_entity.pdbx_description
1 polymer ?
#
loop_
_entity_poly.entity_id
_entity_poly.type
_entity_poly.pdbx_seq_one_letter_code
_entity_poly.pdbx_strand_id
1 'polypeptide(L)'
;MDASRCTLCLSCVGACPSGALADNPEAPQLRFIEKNCVQCGLCVKTCPEDAIRLEPRLLWGAKRNDPQVLNEAQPWRCVRCGKPFGTVQAIEQIAAKLASHPAFSGAAAERLKMCSDCRVIDMHTRADSTIHDLP
;
A
#
# COMPACT_ATOMS: atom_id res chain seq x y z
N MET A 1 13.88 2.10 -8.05
CA MET A 1 12.48 1.81 -7.68
C MET A 1 11.58 2.63 -8.60
N ASP A 2 10.48 2.05 -9.07
CA ASP A 2 9.49 2.74 -9.89
C ASP A 2 8.37 3.30 -8.99
N ALA A 3 8.36 4.62 -8.82
CA ALA A 3 7.38 5.32 -7.99
C ALA A 3 5.95 5.22 -8.56
N SER A 4 5.80 5.10 -9.88
CA SER A 4 4.49 5.03 -10.54
C SER A 4 3.76 3.71 -10.28
N ARG A 5 4.52 2.62 -10.05
CA ARG A 5 3.99 1.29 -9.76
C ARG A 5 3.87 1.00 -8.26
N CYS A 6 4.63 1.70 -7.43
CA CYS A 6 4.65 1.44 -5.99
C CYS A 6 3.36 1.92 -5.32
N THR A 7 2.57 0.99 -4.78
CA THR A 7 1.33 1.29 -4.03
C THR A 7 1.56 1.59 -2.55
N LEU A 8 2.80 1.55 -2.06
CA LEU A 8 3.14 1.56 -0.63
C LEU A 8 2.38 0.51 0.19
N CYS A 9 2.24 -0.71 -0.33
CA CYS A 9 1.68 -1.84 0.44
C CYS A 9 2.60 -2.33 1.57
N LEU A 10 3.85 -1.84 1.62
CA LEU A 10 4.88 -2.17 2.61
C LEU A 10 5.26 -3.67 2.72
N SER A 11 4.83 -4.54 1.79
CA SER A 11 5.26 -5.95 1.76
C SER A 11 6.78 -6.10 1.76
N CYS A 12 7.49 -5.20 1.07
CA CYS A 12 8.95 -5.17 1.03
C CYS A 12 9.61 -4.83 2.37
N VAL A 13 8.95 -4.06 3.25
CA VAL A 13 9.41 -3.77 4.61
C VAL A 13 9.34 -5.04 5.45
N GLY A 14 8.19 -5.71 5.44
CA GLY A 14 7.99 -6.97 6.15
C GLY A 14 8.91 -8.11 5.66
N ALA A 15 9.28 -8.11 4.38
CA ALA A 15 10.18 -9.11 3.80
C ALA A 15 11.68 -8.81 4.01
N CYS A 16 12.07 -7.66 4.56
CA CYS A 16 13.47 -7.28 4.70
C CYS A 16 14.05 -7.75 6.05
N PRO A 17 14.83 -8.85 6.10
CA PRO A 17 15.31 -9.40 7.37
C PRO A 17 16.35 -8.52 8.06
N SER A 18 17.04 -7.67 7.30
CA SER A 18 18.08 -6.79 7.83
C SER A 18 17.60 -5.38 8.19
N GLY A 19 16.31 -5.08 7.98
CA GLY A 19 15.76 -3.75 8.26
C GLY A 19 16.35 -2.65 7.36
N ALA A 20 16.65 -2.98 6.10
CA ALA A 20 17.11 -2.00 5.11
C ALA A 20 15.97 -1.19 4.48
N LEU A 21 14.75 -1.73 4.45
CA LEU A 21 13.54 -1.01 4.08
C LEU A 21 12.71 -0.75 5.32
N ALA A 22 12.19 0.47 5.44
CA ALA A 22 11.39 0.90 6.58
C ALA A 22 10.22 1.76 6.11
N ASP A 23 9.13 1.73 6.85
CA ASP A 23 8.02 2.68 6.70
C ASP A 23 8.37 4.02 7.37
N ASN A 24 7.45 4.98 7.28
CA ASN A 24 7.47 6.19 8.09
C ASN A 24 6.13 6.29 8.85
N PRO A 25 6.13 6.29 10.20
CA PRO A 25 4.91 6.44 10.99
C PRO A 25 4.19 7.78 10.78
N GLU A 26 4.92 8.82 10.37
CA GLU A 26 4.40 10.19 10.26
C GLU A 26 3.85 10.51 8.85
N ALA A 27 4.29 9.78 7.83
CA ALA A 27 3.93 10.03 6.44
C ALA A 27 3.90 8.74 5.61
N PRO A 28 3.06 8.64 4.56
CA PRO A 28 3.05 7.50 3.64
C PRO A 28 4.33 7.46 2.79
N GLN A 29 5.41 6.96 3.38
CA GLN A 29 6.73 6.86 2.75
C GLN A 29 7.32 5.46 2.87
N LEU A 30 8.09 5.08 1.85
CA LEU A 30 9.03 3.97 1.91
C LEU A 30 10.44 4.54 2.01
N ARG A 31 11.18 4.13 3.04
CA ARG A 31 12.55 4.56 3.30
C ARG A 31 13.54 3.42 3.15
N PHE A 32 14.78 3.76 2.81
CA PHE A 32 15.87 2.82 2.61
C PHE A 32 17.14 3.24 3.36
N ILE A 33 17.73 2.32 4.11
CA ILE A 33 18.98 2.50 4.85
C ILE A 33 20.03 1.58 4.24
N GLU A 34 20.96 2.17 3.49
CA GLU A 34 21.88 1.41 2.64
C GLU A 34 22.85 0.53 3.45
N LYS A 35 23.29 0.99 4.64
CA LYS A 35 24.15 0.20 5.53
C LYS A 35 23.59 -1.18 5.86
N ASN A 36 22.26 -1.29 5.94
CA ASN A 36 21.58 -2.52 6.33
C ASN A 36 21.31 -3.43 5.13
N CYS A 37 21.44 -2.95 3.90
CA CYS A 37 21.12 -3.72 2.71
C CYS A 37 22.21 -4.75 2.40
N VAL A 38 21.84 -6.03 2.44
CA VAL A 38 22.70 -7.17 2.08
C VAL A 38 22.46 -7.67 0.64
N GLN A 39 21.69 -6.92 -0.15
CA GLN A 39 21.41 -7.21 -1.57
C GLN A 39 20.80 -8.62 -1.83
N CYS A 40 20.01 -9.15 -0.88
CA CYS A 40 19.42 -10.49 -1.00
C CYS A 40 18.28 -10.61 -2.04
N GLY A 41 17.67 -9.48 -2.44
CA GLY A 41 16.60 -9.46 -3.45
C GLY A 41 15.21 -9.92 -3.00
N LEU A 42 15.00 -10.20 -1.71
CA LEU A 42 13.67 -10.56 -1.19
C LEU A 42 12.63 -9.46 -1.43
N CYS A 43 13.02 -8.20 -1.29
CA CYS A 43 12.15 -7.05 -1.56
C CYS A 43 11.65 -7.01 -3.01
N VAL A 44 12.47 -7.43 -3.98
CA VAL A 44 12.08 -7.54 -5.40
C VAL A 44 11.05 -8.65 -5.56
N LYS A 45 11.36 -9.85 -5.04
CA LYS A 45 10.49 -11.04 -5.20
C LYS A 45 9.12 -10.87 -4.55
N THR A 46 9.03 -10.15 -3.43
CA THR A 46 7.76 -9.99 -2.72
C THR A 46 6.89 -8.85 -3.24
N CYS A 47 7.41 -7.96 -4.07
CA CYS A 47 6.68 -6.77 -4.49
C CYS A 47 5.58 -7.17 -5.49
N PRO A 48 4.28 -7.05 -5.13
CA PRO A 48 3.21 -7.52 -6.01
C PRO A 48 3.02 -6.64 -7.26
N GLU A 49 3.62 -5.45 -7.27
CA GLU A 49 3.53 -4.50 -8.37
C GLU A 49 4.85 -4.36 -9.15
N ASP A 50 5.82 -5.28 -8.95
CA ASP A 50 7.20 -5.23 -9.51
C ASP A 50 7.87 -3.85 -9.50
N ALA A 51 7.61 -3.04 -8.47
CA ALA A 51 8.08 -1.67 -8.37
C ALA A 51 9.55 -1.56 -7.91
N ILE A 52 10.15 -2.64 -7.41
CA ILE A 52 11.49 -2.65 -6.82
C ILE A 52 12.45 -3.39 -7.75
N ARG A 53 13.65 -2.82 -7.92
CA ARG A 53 14.76 -3.44 -8.65
C ARG A 53 16.01 -3.42 -7.78
N LEU A 54 16.87 -4.42 -7.92
CA LEU A 54 18.22 -4.35 -7.38
C LEU A 54 19.11 -3.66 -8.38
N GLU A 55 19.75 -2.58 -7.95
CA GLU A 55 20.80 -1.90 -8.69
C GLU A 55 22.09 -2.04 -7.89
N PRO A 56 23.18 -2.55 -8.49
CA PRO A 56 24.49 -2.55 -7.85
C PRO A 56 24.89 -1.11 -7.52
N ARG A 57 24.93 -0.78 -6.22
CA ARG A 57 25.40 0.51 -5.72
C ARG A 57 26.20 0.32 -4.44
N LEU A 58 27.05 1.30 -4.17
CA LEU A 58 27.77 1.42 -2.91
C LEU A 58 27.95 2.90 -2.57
N LEU A 59 27.16 3.40 -1.63
CA LEU A 59 27.33 4.70 -1.00
C LEU A 59 28.45 4.62 0.03
N TRP A 60 29.44 5.49 -0.13
CA TRP A 60 30.58 5.61 0.76
C TRP A 60 30.36 6.69 1.82
N GLY A 61 31.01 6.51 2.97
CA GLY A 61 30.98 7.48 4.07
C GLY A 61 29.69 7.42 4.92
N ALA A 62 29.47 8.46 5.71
CA ALA A 62 28.39 8.50 6.71
C ALA A 62 26.97 8.44 6.11
N LYS A 63 26.79 8.91 4.86
CA LYS A 63 25.49 8.97 4.17
C LYS A 63 24.78 7.62 4.03
N ARG A 64 25.52 6.50 4.07
CA ARG A 64 24.92 5.16 4.02
C ARG A 64 24.08 4.81 5.25
N ASN A 65 24.24 5.56 6.34
CA ASN A 65 23.49 5.39 7.58
C ASN A 65 22.14 6.13 7.53
N ASP A 66 22.01 7.14 6.66
CA ASP A 66 20.86 8.02 6.65
C ASP A 66 19.70 7.38 5.88
N PRO A 67 18.49 7.30 6.46
CA PRO A 67 17.31 6.85 5.74
C PRO A 67 17.03 7.74 4.53
N GLN A 68 16.99 7.14 3.34
CA GLN A 68 16.61 7.81 2.10
C GLN A 68 15.16 7.51 1.77
N VAL A 69 14.35 8.54 1.49
CA VAL A 69 12.99 8.34 1.00
C VAL A 69 13.06 7.80 -0.43
N LEU A 70 12.60 6.56 -0.63
CA LEU A 70 12.49 5.96 -1.96
C LEU A 70 11.21 6.38 -2.65
N ASN A 71 10.09 6.38 -1.91
CA ASN A 71 8.79 6.81 -2.41
C ASN A 71 8.00 7.55 -1.34
N GLU A 72 7.13 8.43 -1.80
CA GLU A 72 6.08 9.07 -1.00
C GLU A 72 4.79 9.10 -1.82
N ALA A 73 3.67 8.69 -1.23
CA ALA A 73 2.39 8.63 -1.93
C ALA A 73 1.37 9.58 -1.31
N GLN A 74 0.43 10.05 -2.12
CA GLN A 74 -0.69 10.83 -1.60
C GLN A 74 -1.64 9.92 -0.81
N PRO A 75 -2.07 10.33 0.40
CA PRO A 75 -3.04 9.56 1.16
C PRO A 75 -4.43 9.66 0.50
N TRP A 76 -5.09 8.53 0.32
CA TRP A 76 -6.49 8.47 -0.04
C TRP A 76 -7.35 8.84 1.17
N ARG A 77 -8.25 9.80 0.98
CA ARG A 77 -9.20 10.25 2.00
C ARG A 77 -10.52 9.54 1.82
N CYS A 78 -11.07 9.00 2.92
CA CYS A 78 -12.37 8.35 2.94
C CYS A 78 -13.44 9.25 2.32
N VAL A 79 -14.17 8.73 1.32
CA VAL A 79 -15.23 9.47 0.61
C VAL A 79 -16.40 9.89 1.52
N ARG A 80 -16.51 9.30 2.71
CA ARG A 80 -17.57 9.60 3.69
C ARG A 80 -17.14 10.56 4.80
N CYS A 81 -15.94 10.38 5.37
CA CYS A 81 -15.49 11.14 6.55
C CYS A 81 -14.17 11.90 6.38
N GLY A 82 -13.49 11.77 5.23
CA GLY A 82 -12.22 12.45 4.95
C GLY A 82 -10.98 11.90 5.66
N LYS A 83 -11.13 10.92 6.57
CA LYS A 83 -10.02 10.25 7.27
C LYS A 83 -9.07 9.57 6.27
N PRO A 84 -7.75 9.80 6.32
CA PRO A 84 -6.79 9.09 5.49
C PRO A 84 -6.67 7.62 5.93
N PHE A 85 -6.67 6.67 5.00
CA PHE A 85 -6.61 5.23 5.35
C PHE A 85 -5.88 4.32 4.35
N GLY A 86 -5.33 4.88 3.28
CA GLY A 86 -4.59 4.15 2.25
C GLY A 86 -3.88 5.14 1.34
N THR A 87 -3.27 4.68 0.27
CA THR A 87 -2.68 5.54 -0.77
C THR A 87 -3.56 5.60 -2.00
N VAL A 88 -3.46 6.69 -2.76
CA VAL A 88 -4.20 6.83 -4.02
C VAL A 88 -3.94 5.64 -4.94
N GLN A 89 -2.68 5.28 -5.13
CA GLN A 89 -2.29 4.16 -5.99
C GLN A 89 -2.87 2.82 -5.48
N ALA A 90 -2.83 2.55 -4.18
CA ALA A 90 -3.37 1.30 -3.64
C ALA A 90 -4.89 1.19 -3.87
N ILE A 91 -5.64 2.25 -3.59
CA ILE A 91 -7.11 2.23 -3.74
C ILE A 91 -7.51 2.11 -5.21
N GLU A 92 -6.85 2.84 -6.10
CA GLU A 92 -7.11 2.75 -7.54
C GLU A 92 -6.77 1.36 -8.10
N GLN A 93 -5.63 0.77 -7.70
CA GLN A 93 -5.25 -0.57 -8.13
C GLN A 93 -6.22 -1.64 -7.64
N ILE A 94 -6.65 -1.58 -6.38
CA ILE A 94 -7.63 -2.53 -5.84
C ILE A 94 -8.98 -2.37 -6.53
N ALA A 95 -9.46 -1.14 -6.73
CA ALA A 95 -10.71 -0.87 -7.43
C ALA A 95 -10.66 -1.39 -8.88
N ALA A 96 -9.56 -1.16 -9.59
CA ALA A 96 -9.37 -1.66 -10.95
C ALA A 96 -9.32 -3.19 -11.01
N LYS A 97 -8.54 -3.84 -10.13
CA LYS A 97 -8.41 -5.31 -10.08
C LYS A 97 -9.72 -6.02 -9.74
N LEU A 98 -10.61 -5.37 -8.97
CA LEU A 98 -11.89 -5.94 -8.54
C LEU A 98 -13.10 -5.49 -9.37
N ALA A 99 -12.93 -4.57 -10.33
CA ALA A 99 -14.03 -3.96 -11.08
C ALA A 99 -14.93 -4.96 -11.81
N SER A 100 -14.40 -6.10 -12.24
CA SER A 100 -15.14 -7.14 -12.96
C SER A 100 -15.70 -8.25 -12.05
N HIS A 101 -15.43 -8.22 -10.75
CA HIS A 101 -15.88 -9.28 -9.83
C HIS A 101 -17.31 -8.98 -9.32
N PRO A 102 -18.29 -9.90 -9.47
CA PRO A 102 -19.69 -9.64 -9.13
C PRO A 102 -19.93 -9.12 -7.70
N ALA A 103 -19.18 -9.66 -6.73
CA ALA A 103 -19.24 -9.23 -5.33
C ALA A 103 -18.86 -7.75 -5.10
N PHE A 104 -18.21 -7.10 -6.06
CA PHE A 104 -17.79 -5.70 -6.00
C PHE A 104 -18.53 -4.83 -7.03
N SER A 105 -19.72 -5.25 -7.49
CA SER A 105 -20.57 -4.43 -8.35
C SER A 105 -21.40 -3.40 -7.55
N GLY A 106 -21.75 -2.28 -8.18
CA GLY A 106 -22.61 -1.25 -7.61
C GLY A 106 -22.07 -0.64 -6.30
N ALA A 107 -22.92 -0.54 -5.27
CA ALA A 107 -22.57 0.08 -3.99
C ALA A 107 -21.41 -0.63 -3.24
N ALA A 108 -21.12 -1.89 -3.56
CA ALA A 108 -20.00 -2.61 -2.97
C ALA A 108 -18.64 -2.07 -3.44
N ALA A 109 -18.52 -1.56 -4.68
CA ALA A 109 -17.30 -0.94 -5.18
C ALA A 109 -16.92 0.32 -4.39
N GLU A 110 -17.92 1.14 -4.04
CA GLU A 110 -17.70 2.41 -3.33
C GLU A 110 -17.14 2.20 -1.91
N ARG A 111 -17.42 1.05 -1.28
CA ARG A 111 -16.86 0.69 0.04
C ARG A 111 -15.35 0.52 0.02
N LEU A 112 -14.75 0.19 -1.13
CA LEU A 112 -13.30 0.14 -1.29
C LEU A 112 -12.65 1.51 -1.03
N LYS A 113 -13.38 2.59 -1.30
CA LYS A 113 -12.95 3.99 -1.12
C LYS A 113 -13.26 4.56 0.28
N MET A 114 -13.78 3.74 1.20
CA MET A 114 -14.11 4.12 2.58
C MET A 114 -13.12 3.51 3.60
N CYS A 115 -12.83 4.26 4.67
CA CYS A 115 -12.05 3.74 5.80
C CYS A 115 -12.76 2.58 6.51
N SER A 116 -12.03 1.83 7.34
CA SER A 116 -12.56 0.69 8.12
C SER A 116 -13.87 1.01 8.82
N ASP A 117 -13.91 2.16 9.50
CA ASP A 117 -15.04 2.55 10.36
C ASP A 117 -16.27 2.88 9.50
N CYS A 118 -16.08 3.68 8.45
CA CYS A 118 -17.17 4.05 7.54
C CYS A 118 -17.67 2.87 6.71
N ARG A 119 -16.80 1.92 6.37
CA ARG A 119 -17.18 0.70 5.65
C ARG A 119 -18.13 -0.17 6.47
N VAL A 120 -17.82 -0.38 7.75
CA VAL A 120 -18.70 -1.14 8.67
C VAL A 120 -20.04 -0.42 8.85
N ILE A 121 -20.02 0.90 9.04
CA ILE A 121 -21.25 1.69 9.15
C ILE A 121 -22.11 1.56 7.89
N ASP A 122 -21.52 1.69 6.70
CA ASP A 122 -22.26 1.57 5.44
C ASP A 122 -22.88 0.17 5.25
N MET A 123 -22.14 -0.89 5.61
CA MET A 123 -22.63 -2.27 5.53
C MET A 123 -23.86 -2.53 6.43
N HIS A 124 -23.95 -1.90 7.61
CA HIS A 124 -25.05 -2.13 8.55
C HIS A 124 -26.21 -1.13 8.41
N THR A 125 -26.02 -0.01 7.72
CA THR A 125 -27.04 1.05 7.60
C THR A 125 -27.80 1.03 6.26
N ARG A 126 -27.33 0.28 5.26
CA ARG A 126 -28.02 0.14 3.98
C ARG A 126 -29.02 -1.02 4.00
N ALA A 127 -30.23 -0.77 3.50
CA ALA A 127 -31.34 -1.72 3.47
C ALA A 127 -31.22 -2.86 2.43
N ASP A 128 -30.13 -2.92 1.65
CA ASP A 128 -30.00 -3.77 0.46
C ASP A 128 -29.39 -5.16 0.71
N SER A 129 -29.07 -5.54 1.95
CA SER A 129 -28.53 -6.88 2.24
C SER A 129 -29.33 -7.55 3.33
N THR A 130 -30.27 -8.42 2.94
CA THR A 130 -30.88 -9.35 3.88
C THR A 130 -29.97 -10.57 4.04
N ILE A 131 -29.96 -11.17 5.23
CA ILE A 131 -29.14 -12.35 5.54
C ILE A 131 -29.49 -13.57 4.65
N HIS A 132 -30.60 -13.49 3.92
CA HIS A 132 -31.11 -14.52 3.02
C HIS A 132 -30.47 -14.48 1.60
N ASP A 133 -29.65 -13.48 1.31
CA ASP A 133 -29.01 -13.29 0.00
C ASP A 133 -27.57 -13.87 -0.08
N LEU A 134 -27.14 -14.63 0.94
CA LEU A 134 -25.86 -15.35 0.98
C LEU A 134 -26.07 -16.83 0.63
N PRO A 135 -25.25 -17.44 -0.25
CA PRO A 135 -25.37 -18.85 -0.64
C PRO A 135 -25.06 -19.84 0.49
#